data_AF-A0A7D5KMZ9-F1
#
_entry.id   AF-A0A7D5KMZ9-F1
#
_cell.length_a   1.000
_cell.length_b   1.000
_cell.length_c   1.000
_cell.angle_alpha   90.00
_cell.angle_beta   90.00
_cell.angle_gamma   90.00
#
_symmetry.space_group_name_H-M   'P 1'
#
loop_
_entity.id
_entity.type
_entity.pdbx_description
1 polymer ?
#
loop_
_entity_poly.entity_id
_entity_poly.type
_entity_poly.pdbx_seq_one_letter_code
_entity_poly.pdbx_strand_id
1 'polypeptide(L)'
;MGGQRIQGQQSFEDHLTNELRIALEDFTELTNIADWCAKECALEGPQLATSAQICHDISELAELNKKLIARDSMFGPEVADTFIRVATESLPELQQYQQHPHISETISAIDRTIDSCSTVLEMVGGGQQMGGQQPMAGGQQMGGQQPMAGGQQLPTHETGQSRGMSGQGTARSQEQRQQY
;
A
#
# COMPACT_ATOMS: atom_id res chain seq x y z
N MET A 1 -42.45 -14.14 -9.85
CA MET A 1 -41.27 -14.43 -9.00
C MET A 1 -40.10 -14.73 -9.92
N GLY A 2 -39.30 -13.72 -10.25
CA GLY A 2 -38.17 -13.86 -11.19
C GLY A 2 -37.31 -12.62 -11.11
N GLY A 3 -36.47 -12.55 -10.08
CA GLY A 3 -35.51 -11.46 -9.92
C GLY A 3 -34.41 -11.62 -10.94
N GLN A 4 -34.33 -10.70 -11.90
CA GLN A 4 -33.11 -10.41 -12.64
C GLN A 4 -32.07 -9.93 -11.62
N ARG A 5 -31.29 -10.86 -11.06
CA ARG A 5 -30.01 -10.48 -10.46
C ARG A 5 -29.14 -9.96 -11.60
N ILE A 6 -28.62 -8.76 -11.39
CA ILE A 6 -27.86 -7.97 -12.35
C ILE A 6 -26.64 -8.78 -12.81
N GLN A 7 -26.57 -9.13 -14.09
CA GLN A 7 -25.49 -9.95 -14.66
C GLN A 7 -24.08 -9.36 -14.39
N GLY A 8 -23.99 -8.03 -14.24
CA GLY A 8 -22.75 -7.33 -13.87
C GLY A 8 -22.35 -7.41 -12.39
N GLN A 9 -23.29 -7.65 -11.46
CA GLN A 9 -22.94 -7.80 -10.04
C GLN A 9 -22.26 -9.15 -9.76
N GLN A 10 -22.72 -10.23 -10.41
CA GLN A 10 -22.13 -11.56 -10.22
C GLN A 10 -20.69 -11.62 -10.75
N SER A 11 -20.43 -11.06 -11.94
CA SER A 11 -19.06 -11.03 -12.48
C SER A 11 -18.10 -10.22 -11.61
N PHE A 12 -18.55 -9.10 -11.03
CA PHE A 12 -17.72 -8.30 -10.12
C PHE A 12 -17.39 -9.05 -8.82
N GLU A 13 -18.39 -9.70 -8.21
CA GLU A 13 -18.19 -10.52 -6.99
C GLU A 13 -17.26 -11.72 -7.27
N ASP A 14 -17.40 -12.36 -8.43
CA ASP A 14 -16.55 -13.48 -8.85
C ASP A 14 -15.08 -13.03 -9.06
N HIS A 15 -14.87 -11.86 -9.69
CA HIS A 15 -13.55 -11.26 -9.83
C HIS A 15 -12.95 -10.96 -8.45
N LEU A 16 -13.63 -10.17 -7.62
CA LEU A 16 -13.14 -9.83 -6.28
C LEU A 16 -12.73 -11.06 -5.47
N THR A 17 -13.50 -12.15 -5.57
CA THR A 17 -13.20 -13.42 -4.90
C THR A 17 -11.96 -14.11 -5.47
N ASN A 18 -11.74 -14.02 -6.78
CA ASN A 18 -10.54 -14.53 -7.44
C ASN A 18 -9.28 -13.76 -7.02
N GLU A 19 -9.32 -12.43 -7.01
CA GLU A 19 -8.16 -11.64 -6.62
C GLU A 19 -7.82 -11.77 -5.13
N LEU A 20 -8.84 -11.89 -4.26
CA LEU A 20 -8.63 -12.22 -2.85
C LEU A 20 -7.96 -13.59 -2.66
N ARG A 21 -8.30 -14.58 -3.49
CA ARG A 21 -7.65 -15.89 -3.47
C ARG A 21 -6.19 -15.80 -3.87
N ILE A 22 -5.89 -15.08 -4.96
CA ILE A 22 -4.51 -14.87 -5.43
C ILE A 22 -3.68 -14.21 -4.33
N ALA A 23 -4.18 -13.13 -3.71
CA ALA A 23 -3.48 -12.48 -2.61
C ALA A 23 -3.24 -13.43 -1.42
N LEU A 24 -4.22 -14.27 -1.04
CA LEU A 24 -4.05 -15.27 0.01
C LEU A 24 -2.97 -16.31 -0.32
N GLU A 25 -2.91 -16.75 -1.57
CA GLU A 25 -1.90 -17.69 -2.05
C GLU A 25 -0.51 -17.05 -2.03
N ASP A 26 -0.37 -15.83 -2.55
CA ASP A 26 0.90 -15.09 -2.56
C ASP A 26 1.40 -14.77 -1.14
N PHE A 27 0.53 -14.32 -0.23
CA PHE A 27 0.90 -14.11 1.17
C PHE A 27 1.33 -15.40 1.86
N THR A 28 0.69 -16.53 1.53
CA THR A 28 1.07 -17.84 2.08
C THR A 28 2.45 -18.25 1.58
N GLU A 29 2.71 -18.08 0.29
CA GLU A 29 4.00 -18.39 -0.31
C GLU A 29 5.11 -17.49 0.23
N LEU A 30 4.88 -16.18 0.27
CA LEU A 30 5.84 -15.21 0.79
C LEU A 30 6.19 -15.48 2.25
N THR A 31 5.20 -15.82 3.09
CA THR A 31 5.45 -16.18 4.50
C THR A 31 6.50 -17.29 4.60
N ASN A 32 6.34 -18.35 3.79
CA ASN A 32 7.21 -19.52 3.82
C ASN A 32 8.60 -19.21 3.25
N ILE A 33 8.67 -18.53 2.10
CA ILE A 33 9.93 -18.19 1.43
C ILE A 33 10.75 -17.23 2.30
N ALA A 34 10.12 -16.19 2.86
CA ALA A 34 10.80 -15.20 3.67
C ALA A 34 11.28 -15.78 5.02
N ASP A 35 10.49 -16.65 5.68
CA ASP A 35 10.93 -17.36 6.89
C ASP A 35 12.12 -18.30 6.61
N TRP A 36 12.09 -19.00 5.49
CA TRP A 36 13.22 -19.82 5.06
C TRP A 36 14.47 -18.97 4.75
N CYS A 37 14.32 -17.90 3.99
CA CYS A 37 15.40 -16.98 3.64
C CYS A 37 16.05 -16.36 4.89
N ALA A 38 15.25 -15.98 5.89
CA ALA A 38 15.76 -15.48 7.17
C ALA A 38 16.68 -16.48 7.87
N LYS A 39 16.29 -17.77 7.87
CA LYS A 39 17.09 -18.86 8.46
C LYS A 39 18.37 -19.10 7.68
N GLU A 40 18.34 -19.12 6.35
CA GLU A 40 19.54 -19.28 5.52
C GLU A 40 20.51 -18.11 5.72
N CYS A 41 20.02 -16.87 5.73
CA CYS A 41 20.84 -15.69 6.02
C CYS A 41 21.53 -15.80 7.38
N ALA A 42 20.83 -16.29 8.40
CA ALA A 42 21.39 -16.48 9.74
C ALA A 42 22.50 -17.55 9.80
N LEU A 43 22.48 -18.55 8.90
CA LEU A 43 23.49 -19.60 8.82
C LEU A 43 24.76 -19.16 8.07
N GLU A 44 24.63 -18.26 7.09
CA GLU A 44 25.76 -17.82 6.25
C GLU A 44 26.70 -16.81 6.91
N GLY A 45 26.24 -16.10 7.95
CA GLY A 45 27.09 -15.27 8.81
C GLY A 45 26.61 -13.84 9.02
N PRO A 46 27.37 -13.04 9.81
CA PRO A 46 26.94 -11.72 10.27
C PRO A 46 26.74 -10.70 9.15
N GLN A 47 27.33 -10.92 7.97
CA GLN A 47 27.16 -10.06 6.80
C GLN A 47 25.73 -10.04 6.24
N LEU A 48 24.92 -11.07 6.52
CA LEU A 48 23.51 -11.15 6.12
C LEU A 48 22.54 -10.91 7.28
N ALA A 49 23.02 -10.43 8.44
CA ALA A 49 22.18 -10.25 9.62
C ALA A 49 20.99 -9.29 9.38
N THR A 50 21.21 -8.20 8.64
CA THR A 50 20.15 -7.26 8.26
C THR A 50 19.12 -7.92 7.35
N SER A 51 19.57 -8.64 6.30
CA SER A 51 18.67 -9.38 5.41
C SER A 51 17.86 -10.44 6.16
N ALA A 52 18.47 -11.12 7.14
CA ALA A 52 17.77 -12.08 7.98
C ALA A 52 16.62 -11.43 8.77
N GLN A 53 16.86 -10.25 9.36
CA GLN A 53 15.86 -9.50 10.10
C GLN A 53 14.73 -9.03 9.19
N ILE A 54 15.06 -8.46 8.03
CA ILE A 54 14.08 -8.02 7.03
C ILE A 54 13.20 -9.19 6.60
N CYS A 55 13.78 -10.32 6.19
CA CYS A 55 13.02 -11.47 5.75
C CYS A 55 12.11 -12.04 6.86
N HIS A 56 12.55 -11.98 8.11
CA HIS A 56 11.72 -12.35 9.25
C HIS A 56 10.53 -11.40 9.42
N ASP A 57 10.76 -10.09 9.42
CA ASP A 57 9.71 -9.07 9.56
C ASP A 57 8.69 -9.16 8.40
N ILE A 58 9.16 -9.38 7.17
CA ILE A 58 8.31 -9.60 6.00
C ILE A 58 7.46 -10.87 6.15
N SER A 59 8.03 -11.96 6.67
CA SER A 59 7.28 -13.19 6.94
C SER A 59 6.16 -12.95 7.96
N GLU A 60 6.44 -12.24 9.05
CA GLU A 60 5.43 -11.94 10.08
C GLU A 60 4.33 -11.02 9.56
N LEU A 61 4.68 -10.00 8.77
CA LEU A 61 3.70 -9.11 8.14
C LEU A 61 2.84 -9.83 7.10
N ALA A 62 3.43 -10.73 6.31
CA ALA A 62 2.71 -11.55 5.34
C ALA A 62 1.71 -12.49 6.05
N GLU A 63 2.15 -13.16 7.13
CA GLU A 63 1.31 -14.03 7.94
C GLU A 63 0.15 -13.28 8.59
N LEU A 64 0.40 -12.06 9.07
CA LEU A 64 -0.66 -11.20 9.62
C LEU A 64 -1.67 -10.82 8.54
N ASN A 65 -1.22 -10.34 7.37
CA ASN A 65 -2.10 -9.99 6.26
C ASN A 65 -2.98 -11.16 5.83
N LYS A 66 -2.39 -12.36 5.67
CA LYS A 66 -3.12 -13.59 5.37
C LYS A 66 -4.27 -13.82 6.37
N LYS A 67 -4.00 -13.69 7.67
CA LYS A 67 -5.02 -13.86 8.72
C LYS A 67 -6.12 -12.81 8.68
N LEU A 68 -5.78 -11.56 8.32
CA LEU A 68 -6.75 -10.47 8.22
C LEU A 68 -7.65 -10.61 6.99
N ILE A 69 -7.08 -10.98 5.84
CA ILE A 69 -7.83 -11.22 4.61
C ILE A 69 -8.77 -12.42 4.79
N ALA A 70 -8.27 -13.54 5.34
CA ALA A 70 -9.05 -14.77 5.49
C ALA A 70 -10.31 -14.61 6.38
N ARG A 71 -10.35 -13.58 7.23
CA ARG A 71 -11.49 -13.29 8.11
C ARG A 71 -12.26 -12.02 7.75
N ASP A 72 -11.97 -11.43 6.59
CA ASP A 72 -12.56 -10.17 6.13
C ASP A 72 -12.48 -9.06 7.21
N SER A 73 -11.27 -8.86 7.74
CA SER A 73 -11.08 -7.92 8.84
C SER A 73 -11.19 -6.47 8.38
N MET A 74 -11.91 -5.64 9.13
CA MET A 74 -11.95 -4.18 8.91
C MET A 74 -10.58 -3.49 8.96
N PHE A 75 -9.58 -4.12 9.58
CA PHE A 75 -8.20 -3.62 9.65
C PHE A 75 -7.33 -4.10 8.48
N GLY A 76 -7.85 -4.95 7.60
CA GLY A 76 -7.13 -5.50 6.45
C GLY A 76 -6.48 -4.42 5.59
N PRO A 77 -7.21 -3.38 5.15
CA PRO A 77 -6.63 -2.34 4.28
C PRO A 77 -5.43 -1.60 4.88
N GLU A 78 -5.53 -1.16 6.13
CA GLU A 78 -4.45 -0.42 6.81
C GLU A 78 -3.18 -1.27 7.00
N VAL A 79 -3.35 -2.56 7.27
CA VAL A 79 -2.23 -3.49 7.46
C VAL A 79 -1.63 -3.91 6.11
N ALA A 80 -2.45 -4.01 5.06
CA ALA A 80 -2.01 -4.24 3.69
C ALA A 80 -1.18 -3.06 3.15
N ASP A 81 -1.63 -1.82 3.35
CA ASP A 81 -0.86 -0.61 3.02
C ASP A 81 0.49 -0.58 3.76
N THR A 82 0.47 -0.97 5.04
CA THR A 82 1.69 -1.06 5.84
C THR A 82 2.64 -2.12 5.30
N PHE A 83 2.14 -3.28 4.89
CA PHE A 83 2.94 -4.32 4.25
C PHE A 83 3.59 -3.82 2.96
N ILE A 84 2.82 -3.21 2.04
CA ILE A 84 3.35 -2.70 0.77
C ILE A 84 4.48 -1.70 1.03
N ARG A 85 4.29 -0.77 1.98
CA ARG A 85 5.32 0.22 2.34
C ARG A 85 6.59 -0.47 2.85
N VAL A 86 6.47 -1.32 3.86
CA VAL A 86 7.63 -2.00 4.47
C VAL A 86 8.35 -2.88 3.45
N ALA A 87 7.61 -3.65 2.66
CA ALA A 87 8.17 -4.52 1.63
C ALA A 87 8.94 -3.71 0.57
N THR A 88 8.35 -2.64 0.05
CA THR A 88 8.97 -1.76 -0.95
C THR A 88 10.24 -1.10 -0.42
N GLU A 89 10.20 -0.58 0.82
CA GLU A 89 11.34 0.08 1.46
C GLU A 89 12.47 -0.91 1.78
N SER A 90 12.16 -2.20 1.92
CA SER A 90 13.12 -3.26 2.24
C SER A 90 13.87 -3.80 1.01
N LEU A 91 13.26 -3.72 -0.18
CA LEU A 91 13.82 -4.29 -1.41
C LEU A 91 15.25 -3.81 -1.73
N PRO A 92 15.61 -2.51 -1.62
CA PRO A 92 16.97 -2.06 -1.91
C PRO A 92 18.04 -2.71 -1.04
N GLU A 93 17.74 -3.04 0.22
CA GLU A 93 18.68 -3.72 1.12
C GLU A 93 18.85 -5.19 0.70
N LEU A 94 17.76 -5.89 0.39
CA LEU A 94 17.82 -7.27 -0.08
C LEU A 94 18.54 -7.38 -1.44
N GLN A 95 18.32 -6.42 -2.34
CA GLN A 95 18.93 -6.39 -3.67
C GLN A 95 20.46 -6.30 -3.63
N GLN A 96 21.06 -5.76 -2.56
CA GLN A 96 22.52 -5.78 -2.37
C GLN A 96 23.08 -7.19 -2.31
N TYR A 97 22.26 -8.17 -1.94
CA TYR A 97 22.65 -9.57 -1.76
C TYR A 97 21.91 -10.53 -2.71
N GLN A 98 21.34 -10.03 -3.79
CA GLN A 98 20.57 -10.85 -4.76
C GLN A 98 21.38 -11.98 -5.42
N GLN A 99 22.71 -11.99 -5.30
CA GLN A 99 23.52 -13.13 -5.75
C GLN A 99 23.22 -14.42 -4.97
N HIS A 100 22.67 -14.32 -3.76
CA HIS A 100 22.25 -15.48 -2.98
C HIS A 100 20.88 -15.96 -3.48
N PRO A 101 20.72 -17.24 -3.88
CA PRO A 101 19.47 -17.73 -4.45
C PRO A 101 18.24 -17.51 -3.55
N HIS A 102 18.38 -17.73 -2.25
CA HIS A 102 17.30 -17.57 -1.28
C HIS A 102 16.81 -16.11 -1.17
N ILE A 103 17.71 -15.14 -1.33
CA ILE A 103 17.37 -13.70 -1.33
C ILE A 103 16.68 -13.32 -2.63
N SER A 104 17.19 -13.76 -3.78
CA SER A 104 16.58 -13.48 -5.09
C SER A 104 15.17 -14.04 -5.23
N GLU A 105 14.95 -15.26 -4.72
CA GLU A 105 13.62 -15.88 -4.66
C GLU A 105 12.67 -15.08 -3.75
N THR A 106 13.16 -14.62 -2.59
CA THR A 106 12.38 -13.78 -1.68
C THR A 106 12.00 -12.44 -2.30
N ILE A 107 12.92 -11.77 -3.01
CA ILE A 107 12.63 -10.52 -3.74
C ILE A 107 11.49 -10.75 -4.75
N SER A 108 11.56 -11.83 -5.52
CA SER A 108 10.53 -12.17 -6.52
C SER A 108 9.17 -12.46 -5.88
N ALA A 109 9.16 -13.11 -4.71
CA ALA A 109 7.94 -13.36 -3.94
C ALA A 109 7.37 -12.05 -3.35
N ILE A 110 8.23 -11.14 -2.88
CA ILE A 110 7.83 -9.82 -2.40
C ILE A 110 7.13 -9.03 -3.50
N ASP A 111 7.76 -8.87 -4.67
CA ASP A 111 7.21 -8.09 -5.78
C ASP A 111 5.82 -8.58 -6.19
N ARG A 112 5.68 -9.89 -6.39
CA ARG A 112 4.38 -10.51 -6.72
C ARG A 112 3.33 -10.29 -5.64
N THR A 113 3.71 -10.37 -4.37
CA THR A 113 2.76 -10.15 -3.26
C THR A 113 2.36 -8.68 -3.13
N ILE A 114 3.27 -7.75 -3.43
CA ILE A 114 2.94 -6.31 -3.52
C ILE A 114 1.89 -6.09 -4.62
N ASP A 115 2.07 -6.70 -5.79
CA ASP A 115 1.13 -6.56 -6.91
C ASP A 115 -0.27 -7.08 -6.58
N SER A 116 -0.37 -8.30 -6.03
CA SER A 116 -1.67 -8.88 -5.66
C SER A 116 -2.33 -8.15 -4.49
N CYS A 117 -1.53 -7.70 -3.52
CA CYS A 117 -2.01 -6.88 -2.40
C CYS A 117 -2.56 -5.53 -2.86
N SER A 118 -1.83 -4.83 -3.74
CA SER A 118 -2.25 -3.54 -4.33
C SER A 118 -3.55 -3.69 -5.11
N THR A 119 -3.66 -4.77 -5.90
CA THR A 119 -4.89 -5.10 -6.66
C THR A 119 -6.09 -5.26 -5.73
N VAL A 120 -5.95 -6.02 -4.63
CA VAL A 120 -7.01 -6.18 -3.62
C VAL A 120 -7.40 -4.83 -2.99
N LEU A 121 -6.42 -4.01 -2.61
CA LEU A 121 -6.67 -2.70 -2.01
C LEU A 121 -7.44 -1.76 -2.95
N GLU A 122 -7.08 -1.72 -4.23
CA GLU A 122 -7.77 -0.89 -5.22
C GLU A 122 -9.24 -1.27 -5.37
N MET A 123 -9.56 -2.57 -5.37
CA MET A 123 -10.95 -3.03 -5.48
C MET A 123 -11.77 -2.77 -4.21
N VAL A 124 -11.16 -2.93 -3.03
CA VAL A 124 -11.82 -2.65 -1.75
C VAL A 124 -12.02 -1.14 -1.54
N GLY A 125 -11.03 -0.32 -1.92
CA GLY A 125 -11.09 1.14 -1.85
C GLY A 125 -11.99 1.78 -2.92
N GLY A 126 -12.09 1.18 -4.11
CA GLY A 126 -12.92 1.65 -5.22
C GLY A 126 -14.43 1.50 -4.99
N GLY A 127 -14.86 0.67 -4.03
CA GLY A 127 -16.27 0.44 -3.71
C GLY A 127 -16.99 1.63 -3.05
N GLN A 128 -16.25 2.63 -2.55
CA GLN A 128 -16.85 3.79 -1.87
C GLN A 128 -17.28 4.94 -2.79
N GLN A 129 -17.04 4.87 -4.11
CA GLN A 129 -17.32 5.98 -5.04
C GLN A 129 -18.44 5.72 -6.08
N MET A 130 -19.39 4.83 -5.82
CA MET A 130 -20.62 4.67 -6.65
C MET A 130 -21.93 4.82 -5.87
N GLY A 131 -21.96 5.75 -4.90
CA GLY A 131 -23.17 6.17 -4.18
C GLY A 131 -23.45 7.68 -4.24
N GLY A 132 -22.72 8.43 -5.07
CA GLY A 132 -22.83 9.88 -5.19
C GLY A 132 -23.92 10.30 -6.17
N GLN A 133 -25.12 10.56 -5.63
CA GLN A 133 -26.16 11.48 -6.11
C GLN A 133 -26.22 11.74 -7.64
N GLN A 134 -27.23 11.16 -8.29
CA GLN A 134 -27.78 11.73 -9.52
C GLN A 134 -28.17 13.20 -9.25
N PRO A 135 -27.67 14.20 -10.00
CA PRO A 135 -28.33 15.48 -10.03
C PRO A 135 -29.63 15.30 -10.81
N MET A 136 -30.76 15.37 -10.09
CA MET A 136 -32.08 15.59 -10.65
C MET A 136 -32.06 16.90 -11.45
N ALA A 137 -31.83 16.82 -12.76
CA ALA A 137 -32.02 17.93 -13.69
C ALA A 137 -33.53 18.14 -13.92
N GLY A 138 -34.20 18.65 -12.89
CA GLY A 138 -35.57 19.15 -12.93
C GLY A 138 -35.57 20.62 -12.55
N GLY A 139 -35.54 21.49 -13.55
CA GLY A 139 -35.53 22.94 -13.34
C GLY A 139 -35.74 23.70 -14.64
N GLN A 140 -37.01 23.85 -15.03
CA GLN A 140 -37.43 24.89 -15.96
C GLN A 140 -36.95 26.26 -15.45
N GLN A 141 -36.20 27.01 -16.26
CA GLN A 141 -36.18 28.45 -16.10
C GLN A 141 -36.08 29.15 -17.47
N MET A 142 -37.18 29.80 -17.81
CA MET A 142 -37.29 30.80 -18.87
C MET A 142 -36.50 32.06 -18.53
N GLY A 143 -35.97 32.70 -19.57
CA GLY A 143 -35.92 34.16 -19.69
C GLY A 143 -34.56 34.81 -19.44
N GLY A 144 -34.11 35.61 -20.41
CA GLY A 144 -33.07 36.61 -20.19
C GLY A 144 -32.15 36.85 -21.38
N GLN A 145 -32.49 37.83 -22.22
CA GLN A 145 -31.62 38.40 -23.26
C GLN A 145 -30.45 39.19 -22.65
N GLN A 146 -29.30 39.14 -23.33
CA GLN A 146 -28.30 40.20 -23.63
C GLN A 146 -26.84 39.81 -23.33
N PRO A 147 -25.94 39.93 -24.33
CA PRO A 147 -24.51 40.11 -24.12
C PRO A 147 -24.05 41.51 -24.57
N MET A 148 -23.34 42.23 -23.71
CA MET A 148 -22.46 43.37 -24.03
C MET A 148 -21.39 43.40 -22.92
N ALA A 149 -20.14 43.04 -23.20
CA ALA A 149 -19.10 43.88 -23.80
C ALA A 149 -18.43 44.84 -22.79
N GLY A 150 -17.13 44.63 -22.57
CA GLY A 150 -16.18 45.70 -22.28
C GLY A 150 -15.54 45.68 -20.88
N GLY A 151 -14.20 45.64 -20.84
CA GLY A 151 -13.45 46.30 -19.76
C GLY A 151 -12.19 45.58 -19.26
N GLN A 152 -11.03 45.97 -19.80
CA GLN A 152 -9.76 46.31 -19.10
C GLN A 152 -9.16 45.27 -18.10
N GLN A 153 -8.07 44.57 -18.43
CA GLN A 153 -6.63 44.96 -18.38
C GLN A 153 -6.05 45.40 -17.01
N LEU A 154 -5.11 44.54 -16.51
CA LEU A 154 -3.82 44.78 -15.81
C LEU A 154 -3.81 45.29 -14.34
N PRO A 155 -2.69 45.21 -13.58
CA PRO A 155 -1.71 44.12 -13.39
C PRO A 155 -1.23 43.93 -11.91
N THR A 156 -0.33 42.95 -11.68
CA THR A 156 0.73 42.82 -10.64
C THR A 156 0.37 42.89 -9.15
N HIS A 157 0.80 41.88 -8.37
CA HIS A 157 1.60 42.10 -7.16
C HIS A 157 2.46 40.87 -6.81
N GLU A 158 3.78 41.09 -6.90
CA GLU A 158 4.87 40.31 -6.33
C GLU A 158 4.94 40.58 -4.82
N THR A 159 5.00 39.54 -3.98
CA THR A 159 5.49 39.54 -2.57
C THR A 159 5.39 38.10 -2.07
N GLY A 160 6.31 37.49 -1.36
CA GLY A 160 7.51 37.98 -0.70
C GLY A 160 8.18 36.78 -0.01
N GLN A 161 9.47 36.94 0.15
CA GLN A 161 10.48 36.01 0.63
C GLN A 161 10.45 35.92 2.18
N SER A 162 10.49 34.71 2.77
CA SER A 162 11.01 34.49 4.14
C SER A 162 11.67 33.10 4.20
N ARG A 163 13.01 32.96 4.34
CA ARG A 163 13.81 33.11 5.58
C ARG A 163 13.17 32.28 6.70
N GLY A 164 13.68 31.11 7.11
CA GLY A 164 15.05 30.71 7.44
C GLY A 164 15.19 30.67 8.97
N MET A 165 15.51 29.51 9.56
CA MET A 165 16.12 29.28 10.90
C MET A 165 16.08 27.75 11.17
N SER A 166 17.18 27.01 11.13
CA SER A 166 18.23 26.84 12.16
C SER A 166 17.71 26.21 13.46
N GLY A 167 18.10 24.95 13.69
CA GLY A 167 17.92 24.23 14.95
C GLY A 167 18.88 23.05 15.06
N GLN A 168 20.14 23.35 15.38
CA GLN A 168 21.11 22.39 15.91
C GLN A 168 20.63 21.87 17.28
N GLY A 169 20.82 20.58 17.54
CA GLY A 169 20.50 19.98 18.83
C GLY A 169 21.22 18.64 19.06
N THR A 170 22.51 18.74 19.39
CA THR A 170 23.26 17.92 20.37
C THR A 170 23.29 16.39 20.29
N ALA A 171 24.52 15.91 20.22
CA ALA A 171 25.00 14.55 20.37
C ALA A 171 24.93 14.00 21.81
N ARG A 172 24.98 12.66 21.90
CA ARG A 172 25.61 11.81 22.93
C ARG A 172 25.10 11.93 24.38
N SER A 173 24.62 10.81 24.94
CA SER A 173 25.33 9.97 25.94
C SER A 173 24.38 9.07 26.74
N GLN A 174 24.93 7.97 27.28
CA GLN A 174 24.41 7.02 28.29
C GLN A 174 23.61 5.84 27.69
N GLU A 175 24.16 4.63 27.53
CA GLU A 175 25.12 3.90 28.37
C GLU A 175 24.69 3.84 29.85
N GLN A 176 23.69 2.99 30.14
CA GLN A 176 23.57 2.23 31.39
C GLN A 176 22.30 1.37 31.35
N ARG A 177 22.45 0.05 31.19
CA ARG A 177 21.56 -0.97 31.77
C ARG A 177 22.23 -2.34 31.70
N GLN A 178 23.12 -2.58 32.64
CA GLN A 178 23.38 -3.91 33.20
C GLN A 178 22.78 -3.94 34.62
N GLN A 179 22.48 -5.16 35.09
CA GLN A 179 21.97 -5.56 36.43
C GLN A 179 20.43 -5.48 36.51
N TYR A 180 19.69 -6.58 36.35
CA TYR A 180 19.65 -7.80 37.16
C TYR A 180 19.14 -9.00 36.35
#